data_AF-A0A950A3S4-F1
#
_entry.id   AF-A0A950A3S4-F1
#
_cell.length_a   1.000
_cell.length_b   1.000
_cell.length_c   1.000
_cell.angle_alpha   90.00
_cell.angle_beta   90.00
_cell.angle_gamma   90.00
#
_symmetry.space_group_name_H-M   'P 1'
#
loop_
_entity.id
_entity.type
_entity.pdbx_description
1 polymer ?
#
loop_
_entity_poly.entity_id
_entity_poly.type
_entity_poly.pdbx_seq_one_letter_code
_entity_poly.pdbx_strand_id
1 'polypeptide(L)' 'PPDDYFMMGDNRPDSEDSRYWGPIPSKWIIGTAFFTYWPPDRIGFL' A
#
# COMPACT_ATOMS: atom_id res chain seq x y z
N PRO A 1 8.48 -2.29 -14.27
CA PRO A 1 8.30 -2.96 -15.58
C PRO A 1 6.83 -2.84 -16.01
N PRO A 2 6.47 -3.18 -17.26
CA PRO A 2 5.06 -3.39 -17.60
C PRO A 2 4.43 -4.39 -16.62
N ASP A 3 3.20 -4.12 -16.20
CA ASP A 3 2.44 -4.94 -15.23
C ASP A 3 3.05 -5.05 -13.82
N ASP A 4 4.02 -4.20 -13.47
CA ASP A 4 4.54 -4.08 -12.12
C ASP A 4 4.19 -2.71 -11.51
N TYR A 5 4.04 -2.69 -10.19
CA TYR A 5 3.77 -1.51 -9.40
C TYR A 5 4.94 -1.20 -8.46
N PHE A 6 5.31 0.07 -8.40
CA PHE A 6 6.24 0.56 -7.40
C PHE A 6 5.45 1.04 -6.17
N MET A 7 5.63 0.35 -5.04
CA MET A 7 4.92 0.66 -3.79
C MET A 7 5.82 1.45 -2.85
N MET A 8 5.23 2.43 -2.16
CA MET A 8 5.93 3.23 -1.17
C MET A 8 5.03 3.49 0.03
N GLY A 9 5.48 3.11 1.23
CA GLY A 9 4.71 3.29 2.45
C GLY A 9 4.72 4.76 2.90
N ASP A 10 3.68 5.16 3.64
CA ASP A 10 3.57 6.53 4.13
C ASP A 10 4.60 6.86 5.23
N ASN A 11 4.95 5.88 6.08
CA ASN A 11 6.02 6.03 7.05
C ASN A 11 7.40 5.82 6.39
N ARG A 12 7.82 6.80 5.58
CA ARG A 12 8.99 6.71 4.68
C ARG A 12 10.30 6.24 5.33
N PRO A 13 10.67 6.67 6.55
CA PRO A 13 11.91 6.23 7.19
C PRO A 13 11.89 4.77 7.62
N ASP A 14 10.72 4.24 8.00
CA ASP A 14 10.56 2.90 8.59
C ASP A 14 9.71 1.96 7.70
N SER A 15 9.72 2.21 6.39
CA SER A 15 8.97 1.40 5.42
C SER A 15 9.96 0.67 4.51
N GLU A 16 10.04 -0.65 4.69
CA GLU A 16 10.75 -1.54 3.78
C GLU A 16 9.85 -1.84 2.57
N ASP A 17 9.87 -0.96 1.58
CA ASP A 17 9.03 -1.03 0.38
C ASP A 17 9.86 -1.18 -0.91
N SER A 18 9.27 -0.89 -2.07
CA SER A 18 9.90 -1.12 -3.38
C SER A 18 11.25 -0.40 -3.56
N ARG A 19 11.59 0.57 -2.70
CA ARG A 19 12.93 1.17 -2.63
C ARG A 19 14.03 0.17 -2.24
N TYR A 20 13.69 -0.89 -1.50
CA TYR A 20 14.63 -1.91 -1.01
C TYR A 20 14.59 -3.18 -1.85
N TRP A 21 13.40 -3.71 -2.14
CA TRP A 21 13.23 -5.01 -2.79
C TRP A 21 12.69 -4.95 -4.24
N GLY A 22 12.52 -3.75 -4.80
CA GLY A 22 12.09 -3.55 -6.20
C GLY A 22 10.57 -3.51 -6.40
N PRO A 23 10.06 -3.42 -7.63
CA PRO A 23 8.62 -3.32 -7.89
C PRO A 23 7.89 -4.68 -7.75
N ILE A 24 6.58 -4.65 -7.43
CA ILE A 24 5.72 -5.84 -7.26
C ILE A 24 4.92 -6.14 -8.53
N PRO A 25 4.80 -7.42 -8.95
CA PRO A 25 3.86 -7.82 -10.01
C PRO A 25 2.38 -7.53 -9.68
N SER A 26 1.63 -6.99 -10.63
CA SER A 26 0.19 -6.69 -10.53
C SER A 26 -0.66 -7.83 -9.98
N LYS A 27 -0.32 -9.08 -10.36
CA LYS A 27 -1.00 -10.30 -9.91
C LYS A 27 -0.97 -10.54 -8.39
N TRP A 28 -0.09 -9.87 -7.64
CA TRP A 28 -0.04 -9.96 -6.18
C TRP A 28 -0.97 -8.96 -5.49
N ILE A 29 -1.53 -8.02 -6.23
CA ILE A 29 -2.47 -7.02 -5.70
C ILE A 29 -3.84 -7.66 -5.56
N ILE A 30 -4.36 -7.70 -4.32
CA ILE A 30 -5.68 -8.23 -4.02
C ILE A 30 -6.77 -7.16 -4.22
N GLY A 31 -6.49 -5.92 -3.85
CA GLY A 31 -7.44 -4.81 -3.97
C GLY A 31 -6.93 -3.51 -3.35
N THR A 32 -7.79 -2.49 -3.35
CA THR A 32 -7.51 -1.15 -2.81
C THR A 32 -8.20 -0.97 -1.46
N ALA A 33 -7.52 -0.37 -0.49
CA ALA A 33 -8.15 0.04 0.76
C ALA A 33 -9.15 1.18 0.48
N PHE A 34 -10.40 1.03 0.91
CA PHE A 34 -11.47 2.00 0.66
C PHE A 34 -12.23 2.46 1.92
N PHE A 35 -11.99 1.84 3.08
CA PHE A 35 -12.70 2.14 4.32
C PHE A 35 -11.81 1.89 5.54
N THR A 36 -11.90 2.79 6.52
CA THR A 36 -11.29 2.66 7.84
C THR A 36 -12.38 2.29 8.84
N TYR A 37 -12.22 1.16 9.53
CA TYR A 37 -13.19 0.68 10.51
C TYR A 37 -12.79 0.99 11.97
N TRP A 38 -11.54 1.39 12.24
CA TRP A 38 -11.02 1.64 13.58
C TRP A 38 -9.85 2.63 13.55
N PRO A 39 -9.64 3.47 14.59
CA PRO A 39 -10.43 3.64 15.82
C PRO A 39 -11.82 4.26 15.59
N PRO A 40 -12.77 4.19 16.55
CA PRO A 40 -14.16 4.58 16.33
C PRO A 40 -14.34 6.02 15.88
N ASP A 41 -13.47 6.92 16.33
CA ASP A 41 -13.42 8.33 15.94
C ASP A 41 -12.94 8.56 14.50
N ARG A 42 -12.44 7.52 13.82
CA ARG A 42 -11.95 7.56 12.43
C ARG A 42 -12.73 6.65 11.49
N ILE A 43 -13.90 6.15 11.89
CA ILE A 43 -14.73 5.31 11.01
C ILE A 43 -15.18 6.14 9.81
N GLY A 44 -14.84 5.69 8.61
CA GLY A 44 -15.18 6.40 7.38
C GLY A 44 -14.55 5.79 6.13
N PHE A 45 -14.98 6.27 4.96
CA PHE A 45 -14.35 5.94 3.69
C PHE A 45 -12.98 6.64 3.57
N LEU A 46 -12.04 5.97 2.90
CA LEU A 46 -10.71 6.51 2.59
C LEU A 46 -10.76 7.48 1.40
#